data_AF-A0A1X7HLB0-F1
#
_entry.id   AF-A0A1X7HLB0-F1
#
_cell.length_a   1.000
_cell.length_b   1.000
_cell.length_c   1.000
_cell.angle_alpha   90.00
_cell.angle_beta   90.00
_cell.angle_gamma   90.00
#
_symmetry.space_group_name_H-M   'P 1'
#
loop_
_entity.id
_entity.type
_entity.pdbx_description
1 polymer ?
#
loop_
_entity_poly.entity_id
_entity_poly.type
_entity_poly.pdbx_seq_one_letter_code
_entity_poly.pdbx_strand_id
1 'polypeptide(L)'
;MCRPMLSLALLSLLMAAAPAFAGGVAYVDQVAYDPARARDGRWASVIQSGANNWASQRQTGENTAAILQSGADNYLIQEQSGTGNYARAVQSGSSNSGSQQQEVNGNTALLRQEGESNAAKQRQLGSANLVIASQRGMRNTVVQVQIGRDNTSTVSQSGQDNSAQTTQQGAWNKATIEQTGGQNYEVVQLGVGNSFDSQGVTLTNGTKITQTGVGATIKVSSR
;
A
#
# COMPACT_ATOMS: atom_id res chain seq x y z
N MET A 1 30.18 -31.48 22.84
CA MET A 1 29.74 -30.34 21.97
C MET A 1 29.51 -30.86 20.56
N CYS A 2 28.70 -30.16 19.78
CA CYS A 2 28.14 -30.49 18.45
C CYS A 2 26.94 -31.46 18.41
N ARG A 3 25.75 -30.89 18.20
CA ARG A 3 24.59 -31.56 17.58
C ARG A 3 24.60 -31.22 16.08
N PRO A 4 24.27 -32.14 15.15
CA PRO A 4 24.13 -31.78 13.75
C PRO A 4 22.77 -31.12 13.52
N MET A 5 22.76 -29.94 12.89
CA MET A 5 21.53 -29.29 12.41
C MET A 5 21.17 -29.87 11.04
N LEU A 6 19.94 -30.37 10.94
CA LEU A 6 19.29 -30.77 9.70
C LEU A 6 19.12 -29.51 8.82
N SER A 7 19.82 -29.45 7.69
CA SER A 7 19.72 -28.36 6.71
C SER A 7 18.45 -28.55 5.88
N LEU A 8 17.48 -27.65 6.07
CA LEU A 8 16.27 -27.56 5.25
C LEU A 8 16.67 -27.02 3.86
N ALA A 9 16.46 -27.83 2.82
CA ALA A 9 16.78 -27.48 1.44
C ALA A 9 15.89 -26.32 0.96
N LEU A 10 16.52 -25.20 0.61
CA LEU A 10 15.86 -24.10 -0.10
C LEU A 10 15.82 -24.47 -1.58
N LEU A 11 14.63 -24.70 -2.12
CA LEU A 11 14.39 -24.98 -3.53
C LEU A 11 14.76 -23.74 -4.35
N SER A 12 15.95 -23.74 -4.96
CA SER A 12 16.38 -22.72 -5.91
C SER A 12 15.62 -22.90 -7.22
N LEU A 13 14.57 -22.12 -7.44
CA LEU A 13 13.92 -22.06 -8.74
C LEU A 13 14.78 -21.21 -9.69
N LEU A 14 15.67 -21.88 -10.39
CA LEU A 14 16.33 -21.38 -11.58
C LEU A 14 15.26 -21.27 -12.68
N MET A 15 14.84 -20.06 -13.04
CA MET A 15 14.07 -19.82 -14.26
C MET A 15 14.87 -18.94 -15.20
N ALA A 16 15.12 -19.54 -16.36
CA ALA A 16 15.93 -19.03 -17.44
C ALA A 16 15.45 -17.66 -17.93
N ALA A 17 16.42 -16.79 -18.24
CA ALA A 17 16.20 -15.56 -18.97
C ALA A 17 15.65 -15.89 -20.37
N ALA A 18 14.40 -15.47 -20.65
CA ALA A 18 13.91 -15.25 -22.01
C ALA A 18 14.01 -13.75 -22.32
N PRO A 19 14.48 -13.35 -23.52
CA PRO A 19 14.67 -11.94 -23.83
C PRO A 19 13.33 -11.30 -24.16
N ALA A 20 12.95 -10.24 -23.45
CA ALA A 20 11.84 -9.37 -23.82
C ALA A 20 12.32 -7.91 -23.78
N PHE A 21 12.62 -7.37 -24.96
CA PHE A 21 12.82 -5.94 -25.15
C PHE A 21 11.46 -5.22 -25.07
N ALA A 22 11.22 -4.45 -24.01
CA ALA A 22 10.23 -3.38 -23.94
C ALA A 22 10.47 -2.45 -22.72
N GLY A 23 11.37 -1.48 -22.84
CA GLY A 23 11.32 -0.13 -22.23
C GLY A 23 11.00 0.11 -20.74
N GLY A 24 11.01 -0.87 -19.84
CA GLY A 24 10.80 -0.61 -18.39
C GLY A 24 12.06 -0.12 -17.69
N VAL A 25 11.96 0.94 -16.88
CA VAL A 25 13.05 1.39 -15.99
C VAL A 25 12.67 1.06 -14.55
N ALA A 26 13.44 0.16 -13.93
CA ALA A 26 13.38 -0.13 -12.51
C ALA A 26 14.58 0.50 -11.81
N TYR A 27 14.34 1.31 -10.79
CA TYR A 27 15.38 1.90 -9.94
C TYR A 27 15.21 1.44 -8.49
N VAL A 28 16.29 0.88 -7.93
CA VAL A 28 16.37 0.47 -6.52
C VAL A 28 17.58 1.19 -5.91
N ASP A 29 17.35 2.07 -4.95
CA ASP A 29 18.40 2.75 -4.18
C ASP A 29 18.32 2.36 -2.71
N GLN A 30 19.35 1.64 -2.25
CA GLN A 30 19.50 1.18 -0.87
C GLN A 30 20.73 1.86 -0.23
N VAL A 31 20.50 2.68 0.80
CA VAL A 31 21.59 3.44 1.47
C VAL A 31 22.18 2.69 2.68
N ALA A 32 21.79 1.42 2.93
CA ALA A 32 22.37 0.59 3.99
C ALA A 32 22.39 -0.90 3.62
N TYR A 33 23.43 -1.33 2.90
CA TYR A 33 23.66 -2.72 2.51
C TYR A 33 24.77 -3.34 3.38
N ASP A 34 24.39 -4.22 4.33
CA ASP A 34 25.33 -5.15 5.00
C ASP A 34 25.05 -6.59 4.48
N PRO A 35 25.94 -7.13 3.61
CA PRO A 35 25.78 -8.45 3.02
C PRO A 35 25.89 -9.62 4.02
N ALA A 36 26.39 -9.41 5.24
CA ALA A 36 26.66 -10.50 6.19
C ALA A 36 25.41 -11.09 6.88
N ARG A 37 24.22 -10.48 6.71
CA ARG A 37 22.98 -10.88 7.41
C ARG A 37 21.82 -11.24 6.45
N ALA A 38 22.10 -11.62 5.21
CA ALA A 38 21.09 -11.92 4.18
C ALA A 38 20.20 -13.17 4.45
N ARG A 39 20.17 -13.68 5.68
CA ARG A 39 19.39 -14.87 6.09
C ARG A 39 18.12 -14.57 6.89
N ASP A 40 17.89 -13.31 7.28
CA ASP A 40 16.67 -12.88 7.99
C ASP A 40 15.98 -11.73 7.24
N GLY A 41 14.86 -12.01 6.55
CA GLY A 41 13.75 -11.08 6.25
C GLY A 41 13.96 -9.79 5.42
N ARG A 42 15.19 -9.46 5.00
CA ARG A 42 15.53 -8.16 4.38
C ARG A 42 15.47 -8.27 2.85
N TRP A 43 14.37 -7.82 2.23
CA TRP A 43 14.18 -7.87 0.77
C TRP A 43 13.66 -6.55 0.19
N ALA A 44 14.40 -6.03 -0.79
CA ALA A 44 13.92 -5.10 -1.80
C ALA A 44 13.77 -5.85 -3.11
N SER A 45 12.58 -5.85 -3.71
CA SER A 45 12.35 -6.53 -4.99
C SER A 45 11.45 -5.69 -5.87
N VAL A 46 11.93 -5.38 -7.07
CA VAL A 46 11.13 -4.77 -8.14
C VAL A 46 11.02 -5.78 -9.26
N ILE A 47 9.81 -6.23 -9.56
CA ILE A 47 9.51 -7.13 -10.69
C ILE A 47 8.59 -6.37 -11.64
N GLN A 48 9.04 -6.17 -12.88
CA GLN A 48 8.27 -5.51 -13.93
C GLN A 48 8.09 -6.47 -15.10
N SER A 49 6.87 -6.55 -15.63
CA SER A 49 6.54 -7.26 -16.86
C SER A 49 5.70 -6.38 -17.77
N GLY A 50 6.05 -6.26 -19.05
CA GLY A 50 5.40 -5.37 -20.01
C GLY A 50 6.17 -4.05 -20.26
N ALA A 51 5.59 -3.12 -21.01
CA ALA A 51 6.30 -1.97 -21.60
C ALA A 51 6.24 -0.70 -20.73
N ASN A 52 7.31 0.10 -20.71
CA ASN A 52 7.33 1.47 -20.14
C ASN A 52 6.89 1.59 -18.67
N ASN A 53 6.99 0.51 -17.88
CA ASN A 53 6.72 0.61 -16.46
C ASN A 53 7.87 1.33 -15.76
N TRP A 54 7.55 2.24 -14.85
CA TRP A 54 8.50 2.92 -13.97
C TRP A 54 8.26 2.54 -12.52
N ALA A 55 9.30 2.06 -11.85
CA ALA A 55 9.29 1.78 -10.43
C ALA A 55 10.52 2.41 -9.77
N SER A 56 10.29 3.11 -8.67
CA SER A 56 11.34 3.61 -7.79
C SER A 56 11.11 3.09 -6.38
N GLN A 57 12.13 2.45 -5.81
CA GLN A 57 12.13 2.00 -4.43
C GLN A 57 13.32 2.61 -3.69
N ARG A 58 13.02 3.38 -2.64
CA ARG A 58 14.01 4.02 -1.76
C ARG A 58 13.80 3.57 -0.32
N GLN A 59 14.83 2.98 0.29
CA GLN A 59 14.77 2.52 1.68
C GLN A 59 15.94 3.06 2.50
N THR A 60 15.63 3.57 3.70
CA THR A 60 16.62 3.97 4.71
C THR A 60 16.32 3.25 6.02
N GLY A 61 17.22 2.34 6.43
CA GLY A 61 17.06 1.47 7.61
C GLY A 61 16.55 0.05 7.28
N GLU A 62 16.25 -0.76 8.30
CA GLU A 62 15.88 -2.17 8.15
C GLU A 62 14.40 -2.34 7.76
N ASN A 63 14.07 -2.34 6.46
CA ASN A 63 12.69 -2.43 5.97
C ASN A 63 12.54 -3.49 4.86
N THR A 64 11.32 -4.00 4.67
CA THR A 64 10.97 -4.91 3.57
C THR A 64 10.07 -4.18 2.59
N ALA A 65 10.42 -4.24 1.30
CA ALA A 65 9.66 -3.59 0.26
C ALA A 65 9.63 -4.38 -1.05
N ALA A 66 8.45 -4.49 -1.66
CA ALA A 66 8.27 -5.19 -2.91
C ALA A 66 7.31 -4.45 -3.86
N ILE A 67 7.77 -4.26 -5.09
CA ILE A 67 7.01 -3.71 -6.21
C ILE A 67 6.82 -4.81 -7.25
N LEU A 68 5.57 -5.05 -7.65
CA LEU A 68 5.22 -5.89 -8.80
C LEU A 68 4.37 -5.09 -9.79
N GLN A 69 4.87 -4.84 -10.99
CA GLN A 69 4.13 -4.18 -12.06
C GLN A 69 3.98 -5.11 -13.26
N SER A 70 2.76 -5.21 -13.79
CA SER A 70 2.46 -5.98 -14.98
C SER A 70 1.60 -5.14 -15.94
N GLY A 71 2.00 -5.02 -17.20
CA GLY A 71 1.26 -4.25 -18.22
C GLY A 71 2.07 -3.07 -18.75
N ALA A 72 1.42 -1.95 -19.05
CA ALA A 72 2.05 -0.82 -19.73
C ALA A 72 1.95 0.51 -18.96
N ASP A 73 2.99 1.34 -19.01
CA ASP A 73 2.98 2.72 -18.49
C ASP A 73 2.59 2.85 -17.00
N ASN A 74 2.80 1.80 -16.19
CA ASN A 74 2.52 1.88 -14.76
C ASN A 74 3.64 2.63 -14.04
N TYR A 75 3.28 3.50 -13.10
CA TYR A 75 4.19 4.32 -12.32
C TYR A 75 4.04 4.00 -10.82
N LEU A 76 5.15 3.68 -10.16
CA LEU A 76 5.15 3.44 -8.73
C LEU A 76 6.37 4.04 -8.03
N ILE A 77 6.13 4.72 -6.92
CA ILE A 77 7.17 5.13 -5.97
C ILE A 77 6.89 4.51 -4.61
N GLN A 78 7.92 3.91 -4.02
CA GLN A 78 7.88 3.42 -2.66
C GLN A 78 9.06 3.97 -1.87
N GLU A 79 8.77 4.74 -0.82
CA GLU A 79 9.76 5.35 0.06
C GLU A 79 9.53 4.92 1.51
N GLN A 80 10.54 4.34 2.14
CA GLN A 80 10.50 3.93 3.55
C GLN A 80 11.71 4.47 4.30
N SER A 81 11.46 5.11 5.44
CA SER A 81 12.50 5.51 6.39
C SER A 81 12.18 4.97 7.79
N GLY A 82 13.18 4.39 8.45
CA GLY A 82 13.04 3.77 9.78
C GLY A 82 13.36 2.28 9.78
N THR A 83 12.85 1.56 10.76
CA THR A 83 13.08 0.12 10.98
C THR A 83 11.77 -0.64 11.10
N GLY A 84 11.71 -1.86 10.57
CA GLY A 84 10.56 -2.75 10.66
C GLY A 84 9.36 -2.35 9.78
N ASN A 85 9.52 -1.47 8.79
CA ASN A 85 8.43 -1.15 7.87
C ASN A 85 8.27 -2.23 6.80
N TYR A 86 7.03 -2.57 6.50
CA TYR A 86 6.66 -3.43 5.39
C TYR A 86 5.84 -2.62 4.39
N ALA A 87 6.25 -2.58 3.13
CA ALA A 87 5.39 -2.06 2.09
C ALA A 87 5.41 -2.92 0.84
N ARG A 88 4.24 -3.15 0.29
CA ARG A 88 4.08 -3.94 -0.93
C ARG A 88 3.08 -3.25 -1.84
N ALA A 89 3.47 -3.12 -3.09
CA ALA A 89 2.63 -2.57 -4.13
C ALA A 89 2.57 -3.51 -5.33
N VAL A 90 1.35 -3.73 -5.82
CA VAL A 90 1.07 -4.53 -7.01
C VAL A 90 0.22 -3.71 -7.96
N GLN A 91 0.70 -3.47 -9.18
CA GLN A 91 -0.06 -2.82 -10.24
C GLN A 91 -0.19 -3.75 -11.44
N SER A 92 -1.40 -3.91 -11.96
CA SER A 92 -1.68 -4.69 -13.16
C SER A 92 -2.59 -3.90 -14.10
N GLY A 93 -2.21 -3.82 -15.38
CA GLY A 93 -2.96 -3.10 -16.42
C GLY A 93 -2.16 -1.93 -17.00
N SER A 94 -2.84 -0.84 -17.34
CA SER A 94 -2.24 0.31 -18.04
C SER A 94 -2.33 1.61 -17.23
N SER A 95 -1.29 2.43 -17.26
CA SER A 95 -1.29 3.80 -16.71
C SER A 95 -1.66 3.92 -15.22
N ASN A 96 -1.48 2.87 -14.41
CA ASN A 96 -1.75 2.96 -12.98
C ASN A 96 -0.62 3.72 -12.27
N SER A 97 -0.97 4.59 -11.31
CA SER A 97 -0.03 5.38 -10.53
C SER A 97 -0.18 5.10 -9.04
N GLY A 98 0.92 4.84 -8.35
CA GLY A 98 0.91 4.55 -6.92
C GLY A 98 2.09 5.17 -6.18
N SER A 99 1.84 5.64 -4.96
CA SER A 99 2.86 6.18 -4.07
C SER A 99 2.65 5.66 -2.65
N GLN A 100 3.69 5.07 -2.07
CA GLN A 100 3.71 4.64 -0.67
C GLN A 100 4.86 5.33 0.05
N GLN A 101 4.56 6.09 1.10
CA GLN A 101 5.53 6.80 1.92
C GLN A 101 5.32 6.43 3.39
N GLN A 102 6.33 5.84 4.01
CA GLN A 102 6.34 5.47 5.42
C GLN A 102 7.50 6.16 6.11
N GLU A 103 7.19 7.04 7.06
CA GLU A 103 8.17 7.67 7.93
C GLU A 103 7.97 7.13 9.34
N VAL A 104 9.06 6.67 9.98
CA VAL A 104 9.09 6.03 11.33
C VAL A 104 8.87 4.50 11.27
N ASN A 105 8.93 3.81 12.42
CA ASN A 105 9.06 2.36 12.54
C ASN A 105 7.73 1.58 12.54
N GLY A 106 7.78 0.33 12.05
CA GLY A 106 6.73 -0.67 12.24
C GLY A 106 5.45 -0.47 11.43
N ASN A 107 5.46 0.38 10.40
CA ASN A 107 4.28 0.62 9.57
C ASN A 107 4.11 -0.44 8.48
N THR A 108 2.86 -0.73 8.13
CA THR A 108 2.51 -1.60 6.99
C THR A 108 1.70 -0.82 5.95
N ALA A 109 2.17 -0.79 4.70
CA ALA A 109 1.45 -0.20 3.57
C ALA A 109 1.26 -1.21 2.44
N LEU A 110 0.01 -1.51 2.09
CA LEU A 110 -0.34 -2.44 1.02
C LEU A 110 -1.13 -1.71 -0.06
N LEU A 111 -0.65 -1.79 -1.29
CA LEU A 111 -1.33 -1.22 -2.45
C LEU A 111 -1.56 -2.29 -3.51
N ARG A 112 -2.79 -2.40 -4.01
CA ARG A 112 -3.12 -3.19 -5.19
C ARG A 112 -3.98 -2.38 -6.16
N GLN A 113 -3.53 -2.25 -7.41
CA GLN A 113 -4.28 -1.58 -8.47
C GLN A 113 -4.40 -2.54 -9.67
N GLU A 114 -5.61 -2.74 -10.15
CA GLU A 114 -5.92 -3.63 -11.27
C GLU A 114 -6.85 -2.90 -12.25
N GLY A 115 -6.42 -2.74 -13.49
CA GLY A 115 -7.17 -2.05 -14.55
C GLY A 115 -6.42 -0.85 -15.11
N GLU A 116 -7.14 0.22 -15.43
CA GLU A 116 -6.58 1.34 -16.21
C GLU A 116 -6.65 2.68 -15.45
N SER A 117 -5.56 3.44 -15.45
CA SER A 117 -5.52 4.81 -14.90
C SER A 117 -5.98 4.92 -13.43
N ASN A 118 -5.75 3.91 -12.60
CA ASN A 118 -6.03 4.01 -11.16
C ASN A 118 -4.89 4.78 -10.47
N ALA A 119 -5.22 5.62 -9.50
CA ALA A 119 -4.28 6.41 -8.72
C ALA A 119 -4.40 6.09 -7.22
N ALA A 120 -3.29 5.86 -6.54
CA ALA A 120 -3.26 5.63 -5.10
C ALA A 120 -2.10 6.33 -4.40
N LYS A 121 -2.37 6.97 -3.27
CA LYS A 121 -1.36 7.59 -2.42
C LYS A 121 -1.57 7.17 -0.97
N GLN A 122 -0.55 6.59 -0.37
CA GLN A 122 -0.53 6.16 1.03
C GLN A 122 0.61 6.85 1.75
N ARG A 123 0.31 7.61 2.81
CA ARG A 123 1.31 8.28 3.64
C ARG A 123 1.09 7.98 5.12
N GLN A 124 2.10 7.43 5.77
CA GLN A 124 2.09 7.11 7.20
C GLN A 124 3.17 7.92 7.92
N LEU A 125 2.75 8.81 8.82
CA LEU A 125 3.57 9.73 9.62
C LEU A 125 3.44 9.37 11.10
N GLY A 126 4.01 8.24 11.50
CA GLY A 126 3.93 7.72 12.86
C GLY A 126 4.23 6.21 12.92
N SER A 127 3.91 5.50 14.00
CA SER A 127 4.36 4.11 14.19
C SER A 127 3.22 3.08 14.24
N ALA A 128 3.50 1.83 13.85
CA ALA A 128 2.55 0.71 13.95
C ALA A 128 1.21 0.93 13.23
N ASN A 129 1.19 1.80 12.20
CA ASN A 129 -0.03 2.02 11.45
C ASN A 129 -0.16 1.03 10.28
N LEU A 130 -1.40 0.75 9.88
CA LEU A 130 -1.75 -0.11 8.75
C LEU A 130 -2.57 0.66 7.72
N VAL A 131 -2.08 0.74 6.47
CA VAL A 131 -2.81 1.28 5.33
C VAL A 131 -2.94 0.21 4.24
N ILE A 132 -4.16 -0.02 3.78
CA ILE A 132 -4.48 -0.94 2.69
C ILE A 132 -5.34 -0.22 1.65
N ALA A 133 -4.92 -0.23 0.39
CA ALA A 133 -5.70 0.22 -0.76
C ALA A 133 -5.81 -0.91 -1.78
N SER A 134 -7.03 -1.19 -2.24
CA SER A 134 -7.29 -2.06 -3.40
C SER A 134 -8.21 -1.32 -4.37
N GLN A 135 -7.77 -1.16 -5.62
CA GLN A 135 -8.56 -0.54 -6.69
C GLN A 135 -8.70 -1.52 -7.84
N ARG A 136 -9.94 -1.75 -8.30
CA ARG A 136 -10.24 -2.56 -9.48
C ARG A 136 -11.12 -1.78 -10.45
N GLY A 137 -10.68 -1.62 -11.70
CA GLY A 137 -11.44 -0.95 -12.75
C GLY A 137 -10.70 0.25 -13.33
N MET A 138 -11.40 1.34 -13.62
CA MET A 138 -10.83 2.48 -14.35
C MET A 138 -10.94 3.80 -13.58
N ARG A 139 -9.89 4.63 -13.62
CA ARG A 139 -9.91 6.01 -13.09
C ARG A 139 -10.32 6.11 -11.61
N ASN A 140 -10.03 5.08 -10.79
CA ASN A 140 -10.28 5.15 -9.36
C ASN A 140 -9.14 5.90 -8.65
N THR A 141 -9.45 6.66 -7.60
CA THR A 141 -8.47 7.41 -6.80
C THR A 141 -8.59 7.06 -5.31
N VAL A 142 -7.48 6.67 -4.66
CA VAL A 142 -7.38 6.48 -3.21
C VAL A 142 -6.31 7.39 -2.62
N VAL A 143 -6.65 8.13 -1.57
CA VAL A 143 -5.71 8.87 -0.74
C VAL A 143 -5.89 8.45 0.72
N GLN A 144 -4.83 7.94 1.34
CA GLN A 144 -4.84 7.52 2.73
C GLN A 144 -3.68 8.18 3.48
N VAL A 145 -4.01 8.94 4.52
CA VAL A 145 -3.03 9.62 5.38
C VAL A 145 -3.27 9.21 6.82
N GLN A 146 -2.23 8.72 7.48
CA GLN A 146 -2.24 8.38 8.90
C GLN A 146 -1.16 9.16 9.63
N ILE A 147 -1.54 9.80 10.74
CA ILE A 147 -0.65 10.58 11.60
C ILE A 147 -0.85 10.08 13.04
N GLY A 148 0.20 9.57 13.67
CA GLY A 148 0.14 9.00 15.02
C GLY A 148 0.36 7.49 15.05
N ARG A 149 -0.32 6.76 15.94
CA ARG A 149 0.00 5.34 16.20
C ARG A 149 -1.19 4.39 16.08
N ASP A 150 -0.95 3.15 15.69
CA ASP A 150 -1.97 2.08 15.71
C ASP A 150 -3.24 2.42 14.92
N ASN A 151 -3.16 3.31 13.91
CA ASN A 151 -4.30 3.62 13.05
C ASN A 151 -4.40 2.59 11.92
N THR A 152 -5.63 2.23 11.54
CA THR A 152 -5.91 1.30 10.44
C THR A 152 -6.84 1.96 9.43
N SER A 153 -6.42 2.03 8.16
CA SER A 153 -7.23 2.52 7.05
C SER A 153 -7.24 1.47 5.94
N THR A 154 -8.43 0.99 5.62
CA THR A 154 -8.66 0.04 4.52
C THR A 154 -9.63 0.68 3.53
N VAL A 155 -9.21 0.79 2.28
CA VAL A 155 -10.02 1.31 1.18
C VAL A 155 -10.05 0.28 0.05
N SER A 156 -11.23 -0.12 -0.36
CA SER A 156 -11.47 -0.97 -1.52
C SER A 156 -12.42 -0.28 -2.49
N GLN A 157 -11.99 -0.08 -3.73
CA GLN A 157 -12.79 0.52 -4.80
C GLN A 157 -12.95 -0.46 -5.94
N SER A 158 -14.18 -0.61 -6.45
CA SER A 158 -14.46 -1.31 -7.70
C SER A 158 -15.35 -0.50 -8.65
N GLY A 159 -15.05 -0.53 -9.94
CA GLY A 159 -15.81 0.21 -10.96
C GLY A 159 -15.02 1.35 -11.57
N GLN A 160 -15.71 2.45 -11.91
CA GLN A 160 -15.15 3.56 -12.67
C GLN A 160 -15.37 4.89 -11.95
N ASP A 161 -14.32 5.73 -11.85
CA ASP A 161 -14.41 7.07 -11.27
C ASP A 161 -14.75 7.10 -9.77
N ASN A 162 -14.31 6.10 -8.98
CA ASN A 162 -14.41 6.18 -7.52
C ASN A 162 -13.31 7.07 -6.95
N SER A 163 -13.62 7.84 -5.89
CA SER A 163 -12.63 8.54 -5.09
C SER A 163 -12.83 8.31 -3.59
N ALA A 164 -11.76 7.99 -2.89
CA ALA A 164 -11.75 7.75 -1.46
C ALA A 164 -10.58 8.51 -0.84
N GLN A 165 -10.89 9.35 0.14
CA GLN A 165 -9.89 9.99 0.98
C GLN A 165 -10.11 9.60 2.44
N THR A 166 -9.06 9.09 3.09
CA THR A 166 -9.05 8.87 4.54
C THR A 166 -7.92 9.67 5.18
N THR A 167 -8.22 10.38 6.26
CA THR A 167 -7.24 11.04 7.12
C THR A 167 -7.50 10.63 8.55
N GLN A 168 -6.53 9.97 9.18
CA GLN A 168 -6.60 9.55 10.57
C GLN A 168 -5.49 10.23 11.35
N GLN A 169 -5.85 11.01 12.37
CA GLN A 169 -4.91 11.67 13.26
C GLN A 169 -5.17 11.25 14.70
N GLY A 170 -4.15 10.72 15.36
CA GLY A 170 -4.19 10.28 16.76
C GLY A 170 -3.86 8.79 16.88
N ALA A 171 -4.62 8.07 17.71
CA ALA A 171 -4.32 6.67 17.99
C ALA A 171 -5.54 5.76 17.83
N TRP A 172 -5.32 4.51 17.40
CA TRP A 172 -6.38 3.48 17.36
C TRP A 172 -7.58 3.82 16.48
N ASN A 173 -7.45 4.75 15.53
CA ASN A 173 -8.55 5.04 14.61
C ASN A 173 -8.65 3.95 13.54
N LYS A 174 -9.87 3.55 13.20
CA LYS A 174 -10.17 2.55 12.17
C LYS A 174 -11.11 3.15 11.13
N ALA A 175 -10.70 3.13 9.87
CA ALA A 175 -11.54 3.52 8.74
C ALA A 175 -11.58 2.35 7.75
N THR A 176 -12.79 1.89 7.40
CA THR A 176 -13.01 0.90 6.35
C THR A 176 -13.99 1.48 5.35
N ILE A 177 -13.51 1.62 4.11
CA ILE A 177 -14.26 2.13 2.98
C ILE A 177 -14.34 1.05 1.91
N GLU A 178 -15.56 0.68 1.54
CA GLU A 178 -15.84 -0.13 0.35
C GLU A 178 -16.70 0.71 -0.61
N GLN A 179 -16.21 0.93 -1.83
CA GLN A 179 -16.90 1.74 -2.84
C GLN A 179 -17.10 0.95 -4.11
N THR A 180 -18.30 1.05 -4.66
CA THR A 180 -18.67 0.50 -5.97
C THR A 180 -19.35 1.59 -6.80
N GLY A 181 -18.89 1.87 -8.01
CA GLY A 181 -19.50 2.90 -8.88
C GLY A 181 -18.60 4.10 -9.17
N GLY A 182 -19.16 5.32 -9.20
CA GLY A 182 -18.47 6.58 -9.51
C GLY A 182 -18.72 7.66 -8.45
N GLN A 183 -18.20 7.43 -7.25
CA GLN A 183 -18.57 8.16 -6.04
C GLN A 183 -17.37 8.66 -5.26
N ASN A 184 -17.49 9.84 -4.63
CA ASN A 184 -16.45 10.45 -3.82
C ASN A 184 -16.78 10.38 -2.32
N TYR A 185 -15.84 9.90 -1.51
CA TYR A 185 -15.96 9.78 -0.06
C TYR A 185 -14.75 10.39 0.63
N GLU A 186 -15.00 11.13 1.71
CA GLU A 186 -13.96 11.67 2.58
C GLU A 186 -14.25 11.25 4.03
N VAL A 187 -13.28 10.59 4.67
CA VAL A 187 -13.35 10.20 6.09
C VAL A 187 -12.20 10.88 6.83
N VAL A 188 -12.55 11.70 7.81
CA VAL A 188 -11.61 12.39 8.70
C VAL A 188 -11.86 11.92 10.14
N GLN A 189 -10.86 11.30 10.75
CA GLN A 189 -10.91 10.82 12.14
C GLN A 189 -9.83 11.52 12.96
N LEU A 190 -10.24 12.30 13.95
CA LEU A 190 -9.36 13.05 14.84
C LEU A 190 -9.56 12.57 16.29
N GLY A 191 -8.50 12.03 16.90
CA GLY A 191 -8.52 11.59 18.30
C GLY A 191 -8.22 10.11 18.46
N VAL A 192 -8.91 9.46 19.40
CA VAL A 192 -8.57 8.10 19.84
C VAL A 192 -9.73 7.14 19.63
N GLY A 193 -9.48 6.02 18.96
CA GLY A 193 -10.45 4.93 18.89
C GLY A 193 -11.69 5.22 18.03
N ASN A 194 -11.61 6.18 17.10
CA ASN A 194 -12.74 6.43 16.20
C ASN A 194 -12.84 5.30 15.17
N SER A 195 -14.06 4.85 14.89
CA SER A 195 -14.33 3.77 13.95
C SER A 195 -15.33 4.25 12.89
N PHE A 196 -14.97 4.09 11.63
CA PHE A 196 -15.84 4.28 10.48
C PHE A 196 -15.85 3.00 9.65
N ASP A 197 -17.04 2.54 9.28
CA ASP A 197 -17.22 1.35 8.47
C ASP A 197 -18.37 1.55 7.46
N SER A 198 -18.09 1.39 6.16
CA SER A 198 -19.06 1.64 5.07
C SER A 198 -19.43 0.42 4.23
N GLN A 199 -19.35 -0.80 4.79
CA GLN A 199 -19.57 -2.05 4.06
C GLN A 199 -20.84 -2.02 3.19
N GLY A 200 -20.66 -2.19 1.87
CA GLY A 200 -21.75 -2.37 0.93
C GLY A 200 -22.72 -1.19 0.78
N VAL A 201 -22.32 0.04 1.14
CA VAL A 201 -23.17 1.24 0.95
C VAL A 201 -22.60 2.19 -0.07
N THR A 202 -23.41 2.41 -1.11
CA THR A 202 -23.38 3.56 -2.01
C THR A 202 -23.73 4.83 -1.22
N LEU A 203 -22.76 5.47 -0.54
CA LEU A 203 -22.99 6.80 0.04
C LEU A 203 -23.17 7.81 -1.10
N THR A 204 -23.96 8.86 -0.91
CA THR A 204 -24.13 9.90 -1.93
C THR A 204 -22.79 10.55 -2.28
N ASN A 205 -22.65 10.98 -3.54
CA ASN A 205 -21.45 11.69 -4.00
C ASN A 205 -21.14 12.88 -3.07
N GLY A 206 -19.90 12.96 -2.57
CA GLY A 206 -19.47 14.03 -1.67
C GLY A 206 -19.74 13.77 -0.19
N THR A 207 -19.97 12.51 0.21
CA THR A 207 -20.16 12.19 1.62
C THR A 207 -18.86 12.43 2.39
N LYS A 208 -18.91 13.41 3.30
CA LYS A 208 -17.84 13.73 4.25
C LYS A 208 -18.24 13.25 5.63
N ILE A 209 -17.46 12.34 6.19
CA ILE A 209 -17.61 11.86 7.56
C ILE A 209 -16.48 12.44 8.38
N THR A 210 -16.82 13.21 9.41
CA THR A 210 -15.85 13.74 10.36
C THR A 210 -16.16 13.19 11.74
N GLN A 211 -15.22 12.46 12.34
CA GLN A 211 -15.29 11.96 13.70
C GLN A 211 -14.21 12.64 14.53
N THR A 212 -14.60 13.27 15.63
CA THR A 212 -13.68 13.91 16.57
C THR A 212 -13.88 13.36 17.97
N GLY A 213 -12.80 13.23 18.73
CA GLY A 213 -12.83 12.81 20.13
C GLY A 213 -12.46 11.34 20.34
N VAL A 214 -13.11 10.71 21.32
CA VAL A 214 -12.78 9.36 21.78
C VAL A 214 -13.93 8.40 21.49
N GLY A 215 -13.65 7.32 20.76
CA GLY A 215 -14.56 6.18 20.61
C GLY A 215 -15.77 6.42 19.70
N ALA A 216 -15.78 7.47 18.87
CA ALA A 216 -16.91 7.70 17.96
C ALA A 216 -17.00 6.56 16.95
N THR A 217 -18.17 5.92 16.83
CA THR A 217 -18.39 4.82 15.89
C THR A 217 -19.50 5.18 14.92
N ILE A 218 -19.21 5.14 13.63
CA ILE A 218 -20.18 5.28 12.54
C ILE A 218 -20.11 4.00 11.73
N LYS A 219 -21.24 3.32 11.63
CA LYS A 219 -21.43 2.19 10.72
C LYS A 219 -22.49 2.59 9.71
N VAL A 220 -22.16 2.45 8.44
CA VAL A 220 -23.08 2.62 7.33
C VAL A 220 -23.12 1.29 6.60
N SER A 221 -24.19 0.52 6.82
CA SER A 221 -24.43 -0.76 6.15
C SER A 221 -25.76 -0.70 5.40
N SER A 222 -25.83 -1.31 4.22
CA SER A 222 -27.12 -1.55 3.56
C SER A 222 -27.87 -2.61 4.37
N ARG A 223 -29.20 -2.49 4.44
CA ARG A 223 -30.06 -3.50 5.09
C ARG A 223 -30.13 -4.76 4.27
#